data_AF-Q4L6H7-F1
#
_entry.id   AF-Q4L6H7-F1
#
_cell.length_a   1.000
_cell.length_b   1.000
_cell.length_c   1.000
_cell.angle_alpha   90.00
_cell.angle_beta   90.00
_cell.angle_gamma   90.00
#
_symmetry.space_group_name_H-M   'P 1'
#
loop_
_entity.id
_entity.type
_entity.pdbx_description
1 polymer ?
#
loop_
_entity_poly.entity_id
_entity_poly.type
_entity_poly.pdbx_seq_one_letter_code
_entity_poly.pdbx_strand_id
1 'polypeptide(L)'
;MYELQFKNKQKIMKNYNWEYFKSQINKKLSEPETKNIYSQRKIDVEPVFGFMKAILGFTRMSVRGLNKVKRELGFVLMALNIRKVVAQRAENNQKIYKKDNFYIISIEIVFFSLIQELYVPDSFK
;
A
#
# COMPACT_ATOMS: atom_id res chain seq x y z
N MET A 1 -11.67 -4.09 -39.20
CA MET A 1 -11.06 -3.93 -40.53
C MET A 1 -9.58 -3.63 -40.32
N TYR A 2 -8.69 -4.47 -40.85
CA TYR A 2 -7.24 -4.26 -40.78
C TYR A 2 -6.77 -3.65 -42.09
N GLU A 3 -5.94 -2.62 -42.03
CA GLU A 3 -5.24 -2.12 -43.22
C GLU A 3 -3.74 -2.29 -43.05
N LEU A 4 -3.07 -2.52 -44.18
CA LEU A 4 -1.63 -2.65 -44.26
C LEU A 4 -1.02 -1.27 -44.52
N GLN A 5 -0.21 -0.79 -43.58
CA GLN A 5 0.61 0.42 -43.75
C GLN A 5 2.08 0.03 -43.80
N PHE A 6 2.88 0.73 -44.59
CA PHE A 6 4.32 0.53 -44.63
C PHE A 6 5.03 1.69 -43.92
N LYS A 7 5.91 1.38 -42.96
CA LYS A 7 6.76 2.36 -42.28
C LYS A 7 8.20 1.85 -42.30
N ASN A 8 9.14 2.64 -42.84
CA ASN A 8 10.56 2.31 -42.92
C ASN A 8 10.84 0.86 -43.37
N LYS A 9 10.29 0.48 -44.54
CA LYS A 9 10.36 -0.87 -45.17
C LYS A 9 9.67 -2.00 -44.39
N GLN A 10 9.15 -1.77 -43.19
CA GLN A 10 8.39 -2.76 -42.43
C GLN A 10 6.88 -2.64 -42.70
N LYS A 11 6.24 -3.78 -42.93
CA LYS A 11 4.79 -3.89 -43.10
C LYS A 11 4.14 -3.93 -41.72
N ILE A 12 3.33 -2.92 -41.40
CA ILE A 12 2.61 -2.81 -40.14
C ILE A 12 1.12 -2.96 -40.43
N MET A 13 0.48 -3.92 -39.78
CA MET A 13 -0.96 -4.08 -39.85
C MET A 13 -1.61 -3.24 -38.75
N LYS A 14 -2.47 -2.29 -39.13
CA LYS A 14 -3.21 -1.47 -38.16
C LYS A 14 -4.66 -1.89 -38.06
N ASN A 15 -5.16 -1.96 -36.83
CA ASN A 15 -6.57 -2.16 -36.54
C ASN A 15 -7.20 -0.81 -36.15
N TYR A 16 -8.05 -0.26 -37.02
CA TYR A 16 -8.67 1.04 -36.76
C TYR A 16 -9.69 1.03 -35.63
N ASN A 17 -10.38 -0.09 -35.39
CA ASN A 17 -11.28 -0.20 -34.23
C ASN A 17 -10.47 -0.06 -32.94
N TRP A 18 -9.29 -0.67 -32.89
CA TRP A 18 -8.41 -0.54 -31.73
C TRP A 18 -7.89 0.88 -31.56
N GLU A 19 -7.43 1.53 -32.63
CA GLU A 19 -6.98 2.92 -32.60
C GLU A 19 -8.10 3.89 -32.20
N TYR A 20 -9.34 3.63 -32.65
CA TYR A 20 -10.51 4.39 -32.24
C TYR A 20 -10.69 4.33 -30.71
N PHE A 21 -10.78 3.13 -30.12
CA PHE A 21 -10.94 3.01 -28.67
C PHE A 21 -9.75 3.56 -27.88
N LYS A 22 -8.53 3.36 -28.38
CA LYS A 22 -7.32 3.91 -27.77
C LYS A 22 -7.34 5.44 -27.75
N SER A 23 -7.78 6.07 -28.83
CA SER A 23 -7.98 7.52 -28.90
C SER A 23 -9.02 8.01 -27.88
N GLN A 24 -10.16 7.32 -27.77
CA GLN A 24 -11.20 7.63 -26.78
C GLN A 24 -10.67 7.55 -25.34
N ILE A 25 -9.90 6.50 -25.02
CA ILE A 25 -9.29 6.31 -23.69
C ILE A 25 -8.25 7.40 -23.43
N ASN A 26 -7.37 7.68 -24.39
CA ASN A 26 -6.34 8.71 -24.25
C ASN A 26 -6.96 10.09 -24.02
N LYS A 27 -8.05 10.42 -24.73
CA LYS A 27 -8.79 11.67 -24.51
C LYS A 27 -9.29 11.77 -23.06
N LYS A 28 -9.91 10.71 -22.55
CA LYS A 28 -10.37 10.65 -21.14
C LYS A 28 -9.21 10.72 -20.14
N LEU A 29 -8.08 10.06 -20.40
CA LEU A 29 -6.90 10.08 -19.53
C LEU A 29 -6.13 11.40 -19.57
N SER A 30 -6.31 12.21 -20.62
CA SER A 30 -5.66 13.51 -20.78
C SER A 30 -6.38 14.62 -20.01
N GLU A 31 -7.67 14.44 -19.75
CA GLU A 31 -8.48 15.36 -18.96
C GLU A 31 -7.99 15.38 -17.49
N PRO A 32 -7.76 16.57 -16.89
CA PRO A 32 -7.09 16.68 -15.61
C PRO A 32 -7.85 16.01 -14.46
N GLU A 33 -9.18 16.10 -14.46
CA GLU A 33 -10.02 15.48 -13.43
C GLU A 33 -9.92 13.95 -13.46
N THR A 34 -10.12 13.35 -14.62
CA THR A 34 -10.06 11.90 -14.83
C THR A 34 -8.66 11.36 -14.63
N LYS A 35 -7.62 12.13 -14.99
CA LYS A 35 -6.22 11.80 -14.74
C LYS A 35 -5.93 11.68 -13.24
N ASN A 36 -6.44 12.63 -12.45
CA ASN A 36 -6.27 12.62 -10.99
C ASN A 36 -6.97 11.41 -10.36
N ILE A 37 -8.22 11.11 -10.77
CA ILE A 37 -8.95 9.92 -10.32
C ILE A 37 -8.18 8.64 -10.68
N TYR A 38 -7.66 8.56 -11.90
CA TYR A 38 -6.89 7.41 -12.35
C TYR A 38 -5.59 7.23 -11.55
N SER A 39 -4.85 8.31 -11.26
CA SER A 39 -3.66 8.22 -10.41
C SER A 39 -3.98 7.76 -8.99
N GLN A 40 -5.10 8.22 -8.41
CA GLN A 40 -5.51 7.80 -7.07
C GLN A 40 -5.83 6.30 -7.02
N ARG A 41 -6.47 5.76 -8.06
CA ARG A 41 -6.77 4.31 -8.15
C ARG A 41 -5.53 3.42 -8.19
N LYS A 42 -4.40 3.89 -8.73
CA LYS A 42 -3.13 3.14 -8.69
C LYS A 42 -2.59 2.98 -7.28
N ILE A 43 -2.91 3.92 -6.39
CA ILE A 43 -2.48 3.91 -5.00
C ILE A 43 -3.48 3.13 -4.14
N ASP A 44 -4.78 3.27 -4.42
CA ASP A 44 -5.81 2.71 -3.53
C ASP A 44 -6.28 1.33 -3.97
N VAL A 45 -6.68 1.21 -5.24
CA VAL A 45 -7.44 0.07 -5.75
C VAL A 45 -6.50 -1.03 -6.24
N GLU A 46 -5.47 -0.69 -7.01
CA GLU A 46 -4.53 -1.67 -7.56
C GLU A 46 -3.78 -2.45 -6.46
N PRO A 47 -3.31 -1.84 -5.36
CA PRO A 47 -2.61 -2.58 -4.32
C PRO A 47 -3.53 -3.56 -3.58
N VAL A 48 -4.81 -3.22 -3.40
CA VAL A 48 -5.78 -4.15 -2.81
C VAL A 48 -5.91 -5.41 -3.66
N PHE A 49 -6.05 -5.28 -4.98
CA PHE A 49 -6.10 -6.44 -5.88
C PHE A 49 -4.77 -7.22 -5.91
N GLY A 50 -3.64 -6.53 -5.83
CA GLY A 50 -2.32 -7.16 -5.67
C GLY A 50 -2.24 -8.01 -4.40
N PHE A 51 -2.69 -7.47 -3.27
CA PHE A 51 -2.72 -8.18 -2.00
C PHE A 51 -3.70 -9.35 -1.99
N MET A 52 -4.90 -9.20 -2.59
CA MET A 52 -5.84 -10.32 -2.74
C MET A 52 -5.16 -11.52 -3.42
N LYS A 53 -4.42 -11.27 -4.50
CA LYS A 53 -3.73 -12.34 -5.25
C LYS A 53 -2.50 -12.87 -4.52
N ALA A 54 -1.60 -11.99 -4.10
CA ALA A 54 -0.30 -12.39 -3.57
C ALA A 54 -0.37 -12.92 -2.13
N ILE A 55 -1.25 -12.36 -1.29
CA ILE A 55 -1.34 -12.71 0.13
C ILE A 55 -2.44 -13.73 0.38
N LEU A 56 -3.62 -13.53 -0.21
CA LEU A 56 -4.77 -14.42 0.03
C LEU A 56 -4.90 -15.53 -1.01
N GLY A 57 -4.06 -15.55 -2.06
CA GLY A 57 -4.18 -16.51 -3.16
C GLY A 57 -5.48 -16.36 -3.97
N PHE A 58 -6.20 -15.26 -3.79
CA PHE A 58 -7.53 -15.05 -4.34
C PHE A 58 -7.45 -14.59 -5.80
N THR A 59 -7.39 -15.56 -6.70
CA THR A 59 -7.24 -15.34 -8.15
C THR A 59 -8.54 -15.47 -8.93
N ARG A 60 -9.53 -16.19 -8.37
CA ARG A 60 -10.84 -16.43 -8.98
C ARG A 60 -11.93 -16.49 -7.91
N MET A 61 -13.16 -16.15 -8.31
CA MET A 61 -14.34 -16.40 -7.50
C MET A 61 -14.59 -17.91 -7.41
N SER A 62 -14.91 -18.39 -6.21
CA SER A 62 -15.32 -19.77 -5.97
C SER A 62 -16.81 -19.96 -6.29
N VAL A 63 -17.63 -18.91 -6.14
CA VAL A 63 -19.09 -19.00 -6.31
C VAL A 63 -19.58 -18.36 -7.62
N ARG A 64 -20.74 -18.83 -8.08
CA ARG A 64 -21.47 -18.26 -9.23
C ARG A 64 -22.72 -17.51 -8.77
N GLY A 65 -23.08 -16.46 -9.50
CA GLY A 65 -24.24 -15.60 -9.23
C GLY A 65 -23.88 -14.32 -8.46
N LEU A 66 -24.39 -13.18 -8.93
CA LEU A 66 -23.99 -11.83 -8.48
C LEU A 66 -24.06 -11.65 -6.95
N ASN A 67 -25.15 -12.11 -6.32
CA ASN A 67 -25.33 -11.96 -4.88
C ASN A 67 -24.33 -12.77 -4.06
N LYS A 68 -23.87 -13.93 -4.56
CA LYS A 68 -22.87 -14.76 -3.89
C LYS A 68 -21.47 -14.18 -4.09
N VAL A 69 -21.15 -13.75 -5.31
CA VAL A 69 -19.87 -13.09 -5.65
C VAL A 69 -19.65 -11.83 -4.81
N LYS A 70 -20.68 -11.01 -4.62
CA LYS A 70 -20.61 -9.82 -3.75
C LYS A 70 -20.25 -10.19 -2.30
N ARG A 71 -20.82 -11.27 -1.76
CA ARG A 71 -20.51 -11.73 -0.40
C ARG A 71 -19.09 -12.28 -0.29
N GLU A 72 -18.67 -13.10 -1.26
CA GLU A 72 -17.31 -13.64 -1.32
C GLU A 72 -16.27 -12.51 -1.33
N LEU A 73 -16.44 -11.53 -2.22
CA LEU A 73 -15.61 -10.32 -2.24
C LEU A 73 -15.62 -9.57 -0.91
N GLY A 74 -16.79 -9.44 -0.28
CA GLY A 74 -16.91 -8.81 1.05
C GLY A 74 -16.05 -9.50 2.11
N PHE A 75 -16.02 -10.83 2.15
CA PHE A 75 -15.16 -11.58 3.07
C PHE A 75 -13.68 -11.36 2.79
N VAL A 76 -13.26 -11.40 1.52
CA VAL A 76 -11.85 -11.19 1.16
C VAL A 76 -11.39 -9.78 1.54
N LEU A 77 -12.21 -8.76 1.29
CA LEU A 77 -11.91 -7.39 1.68
C LEU A 77 -11.88 -7.23 3.22
N MET A 78 -12.76 -7.91 3.95
CA MET A 78 -12.76 -7.91 5.41
C MET A 78 -11.47 -8.53 5.97
N ALA A 79 -11.01 -9.65 5.40
CA ALA A 79 -9.75 -10.27 5.79
C ALA A 79 -8.56 -9.32 5.57
N LEU A 80 -8.52 -8.62 4.43
CA LEU A 80 -7.49 -7.60 4.17
C LEU A 80 -7.55 -6.43 5.17
N ASN A 81 -8.75 -5.97 5.51
CA ASN A 81 -8.92 -4.88 6.48
C ASN A 81 -8.47 -5.30 7.88
N ILE A 82 -8.80 -6.51 8.34
CA ILE A 82 -8.33 -7.04 9.63
C ILE A 82 -6.80 -7.09 9.66
N ARG A 83 -6.18 -7.60 8.59
CA ARG A 83 -4.71 -7.62 8.47
C ARG A 83 -4.10 -6.23 8.57
N LYS A 84 -4.68 -5.22 7.90
CA LYS A 84 -4.23 -3.82 8.00
C LYS A 84 -4.32 -3.29 9.43
N VAL A 85 -5.45 -3.52 10.11
CA VAL A 85 -5.65 -3.07 11.50
C VAL A 85 -4.64 -3.73 12.45
N VAL A 86 -4.38 -5.03 12.29
CA VAL A 86 -3.40 -5.74 13.12
C VAL A 86 -1.98 -5.21 12.90
N ALA A 87 -1.57 -4.98 11.65
CA ALA A 87 -0.26 -4.39 11.34
C ALA A 87 -0.10 -3.00 11.96
N GLN A 88 -1.13 -2.14 11.81
CA GLN A 88 -1.10 -0.79 12.38
C GLN A 88 -1.04 -0.80 13.91
N ARG A 89 -1.77 -1.73 14.57
CA ARG A 89 -1.67 -1.91 16.02
C ARG A 89 -0.27 -2.34 16.45
N ALA A 90 0.36 -3.26 15.73
CA ALA A 90 1.72 -3.71 16.03
C ALA A 90 2.73 -2.56 15.92
N GLU A 91 2.65 -1.74 14.86
CA GLU A 91 3.51 -0.56 14.69
C GLU A 91 3.31 0.47 15.81
N ASN A 92 2.06 0.74 16.19
CA ASN A 92 1.76 1.67 17.27
C ASN A 92 2.31 1.16 18.62
N ASN A 93 2.13 -0.12 18.92
CA ASN A 93 2.67 -0.71 20.14
C ASN A 93 4.20 -0.63 20.15
N GLN A 94 4.87 -0.93 19.03
CA GLN A 94 6.33 -0.78 18.93
C GLN A 94 6.79 0.66 19.18
N LYS A 95 6.05 1.66 18.70
CA LYS A 95 6.35 3.08 18.96
C LYS A 95 6.20 3.42 20.45
N ILE A 96 5.16 2.89 21.11
CA ILE A 96 4.94 3.06 22.55
C ILE A 96 6.13 2.47 23.33
N TYR A 97 6.49 1.21 23.08
CA TYR A 97 7.63 0.58 23.76
C TYR A 97 8.96 1.33 23.55
N LYS A 98 9.22 1.83 22.34
CA LYS A 98 10.42 2.64 22.07
C LYS A 98 10.40 3.96 22.85
N LYS A 99 9.24 4.59 22.94
CA LYS A 99 9.04 5.85 23.68
C LYS A 99 9.20 5.62 25.18
N ASP A 100 8.63 4.56 25.73
CA ASP A 100 8.75 4.21 27.15
C ASP A 100 10.20 3.89 27.51
N ASN A 101 10.91 3.12 26.69
CA ASN A 101 12.34 2.85 26.87
C ASN A 101 13.18 4.14 26.85
N PHE A 102 12.84 5.10 25.97
CA PHE A 102 13.53 6.39 25.94
C PHE A 102 13.34 7.16 27.26
N TYR A 103 12.13 7.17 27.82
CA TYR A 103 11.89 7.81 29.13
C TYR A 103 12.60 7.09 30.27
N ILE A 104 12.59 5.77 30.29
CA ILE A 104 13.30 4.97 31.31
C ILE A 104 14.79 5.32 31.29
N ILE A 105 15.43 5.29 30.11
CA ILE A 105 16.84 5.67 29.95
C ILE A 105 17.08 7.12 30.39
N SER A 106 16.19 8.05 30.07
CA SER A 106 16.34 9.45 30.48
C SER A 106 16.28 9.62 32.01
N ILE A 107 15.40 8.88 32.69
CA ILE A 107 15.28 8.89 34.15
C ILE A 107 16.52 8.26 34.79
N GLU A 108 17.01 7.14 34.24
CA GLU A 108 18.23 6.47 34.72
C GLU A 108 19.45 7.40 34.61
N ILE A 109 19.59 8.16 33.51
CA ILE A 109 20.67 9.13 33.34
C ILE A 109 20.58 10.23 34.40
N VAL A 110 19.40 10.82 34.62
CA VAL A 110 19.20 11.87 35.62
C VAL A 110 19.50 11.35 37.04
N PHE A 111 19.04 10.14 37.35
CA PHE A 111 19.31 9.49 38.63
C PHE A 111 20.82 9.23 38.84
N PHE A 112 21.52 8.75 37.81
CA PHE A 112 22.96 8.55 37.85
C PHE A 112 23.71 9.87 38.10
N SER A 113 23.35 10.95 37.41
CA SER A 113 23.93 12.29 37.63
C SER A 113 23.69 12.79 39.06
N LEU A 114 22.50 12.58 39.63
CA LEU A 114 22.19 12.97 41.01
C LEU A 114 23.04 12.20 42.04
N ILE A 115 23.25 10.89 41.85
CA ILE A 115 24.13 10.10 42.73
C ILE A 115 25.57 10.61 42.67
N GLN A 116 26.07 10.97 41.48
CA GLN A 116 27.43 11.51 41.33
C GLN A 116 27.61 12.83 42.10
N GLU A 117 26.61 13.72 42.12
CA GLU A 117 26.68 14.97 42.90
C GLU A 117 26.66 14.74 44.41
N LEU A 118 25.98 13.69 44.87
CA LEU A 118 25.89 13.33 46.29
C LEU A 118 27.07 12.49 46.80
N TYR A 119 27.89 11.95 45.89
CA TYR A 119 29.05 11.12 46.22
C TYR A 119 30.25 11.98 46.63
N VAL A 120 30.52 12.07 47.93
CA VAL A 120 31.78 12.62 48.46
C VAL A 120 32.78 11.47 48.54
N PRO A 121 33.89 11.50 47.78
CA PRO A 121 34.88 10.44 47.84
C PRO A 121 35.56 10.47 49.21
N ASP A 122 35.50 9.35 49.93
CA ASP A 122 36.28 9.19 51.16
C ASP A 122 37.77 9.30 50.82
N SER A 123 38.50 10.11 51.58
CA SER A 123 39.94 10.25 51.43
C SER A 123 40.61 8.91 51.73
N PHE A 124 41.17 8.27 50.70
CA PHE A 124 41.99 7.08 50.84
C PHE A 124 43.13 7.35 51.84
N LYS A 125 43.12 6.62 52.96
CA LYS A 125 44.24 6.55 53.91
C LYS A 125 45.29 5.57 53.42
#